data_AF-A0A103XS36-F1
#
_entry.id   AF-A0A103XS36-F1
#
_cell.length_a   1.000
_cell.length_b   1.000
_cell.length_c   1.000
_cell.angle_alpha   90.00
_cell.angle_beta   90.00
_cell.angle_gamma   90.00
#
_symmetry.space_group_name_H-M   'P 1'
#
loop_
_entity.id
_entity.type
_entity.pdbx_description
1 polymer ?
#
loop_
_entity_poly.entity_id
_entity_poly.type
_entity_poly.pdbx_seq_one_letter_code
_entity_poly.pdbx_strand_id
1 'polypeptide(L)' 'MNKIYGFEGKVKYKVSDKFVEQFAEVFCYLPLAHVINEKIFVVHGRLFSSDGVKMFAIRAIDRLNDPPDKRKICCI' A
#
# COMPACT_ATOMS: atom_id res chain seq x y z
N MET A 1 -2.83 -8.02 6.99
CA MET A 1 -2.01 -7.65 8.18
C MET A 1 -2.85 -7.09 9.33
N ASN A 2 -3.77 -6.16 9.09
CA ASN A 2 -4.53 -5.45 10.13
C ASN A 2 -5.34 -6.32 11.11
N LYS A 3 -5.85 -7.47 10.64
CA LYS A 3 -6.57 -8.47 11.45
C LYS A 3 -5.70 -9.19 12.47
N ILE A 4 -4.54 -9.67 12.04
CA ILE A 4 -3.69 -10.60 12.81
C ILE A 4 -2.79 -9.82 13.78
N TYR A 5 -2.34 -8.62 13.39
CA TYR A 5 -1.37 -7.83 14.15
C TYR A 5 -2.00 -6.76 15.06
N GLY A 6 -3.31 -6.85 15.32
CA GLY A 6 -3.97 -6.07 16.38
C GLY A 6 -4.41 -4.64 16.01
N PHE A 7 -4.16 -4.17 14.78
CA PHE A 7 -4.69 -2.87 14.33
C PHE A 7 -6.21 -2.84 14.40
N GLU A 8 -6.87 -3.87 13.83
CA GLU A 8 -8.32 -3.98 13.83
C GLU A 8 -8.87 -3.98 15.26
N GLY A 9 -8.35 -4.85 16.13
CA GLY A 9 -8.79 -4.92 17.53
C GLY A 9 -8.65 -3.59 18.27
N LYS A 10 -7.59 -2.82 17.98
CA LYS A 10 -7.37 -1.49 18.59
C LYS A 10 -8.35 -0.45 18.06
N VAL A 11 -8.69 -0.47 16.78
CA VAL A 11 -9.71 0.43 16.18
C VAL A 11 -11.08 0.13 16.77
N LYS A 12 -11.45 -1.16 16.86
CA LYS A 12 -12.71 -1.60 17.47
C LYS A 12 -12.83 -1.15 18.93
N TYR A 13 -11.76 -1.30 19.71
CA TYR A 13 -11.73 -0.91 21.11
C TYR A 13 -11.76 0.60 21.34
N LYS A 14 -11.04 1.39 20.52
CA LYS A 14 -10.88 2.84 20.75
C LYS A 14 -11.86 3.74 19.99
N VAL A 15 -12.44 3.26 18.90
CA VAL A 15 -13.22 4.10 17.98
C VAL A 15 -14.59 3.47 17.74
N SER A 16 -14.70 2.51 16.83
CA SER A 16 -15.84 1.60 16.66
C SER A 16 -15.57 0.60 15.55
N ASP A 17 -16.39 -0.45 15.47
CA ASP A 17 -16.32 -1.45 14.39
C ASP A 17 -16.44 -0.84 12.99
N LYS A 18 -17.27 0.19 12.81
CA LYS A 18 -17.50 0.84 11.50
C LYS A 18 -16.24 1.45 10.92
N PHE A 19 -15.30 1.90 11.76
CA PHE A 19 -14.07 2.54 11.30
C PHE A 19 -13.06 1.54 10.75
N VAL A 20 -13.21 0.24 11.02
CA VAL A 20 -12.29 -0.77 10.48
C VAL A 20 -12.34 -0.78 8.94
N GLU A 21 -13.54 -0.75 8.38
CA GLU A 21 -13.76 -0.71 6.93
C GLU A 21 -13.32 0.64 6.34
N GLN A 22 -13.60 1.75 7.03
CA GLN A 22 -13.19 3.08 6.59
C GLN A 22 -11.66 3.23 6.56
N PHE A 23 -10.95 2.73 7.56
CA PHE A 23 -9.48 2.73 7.55
C PHE A 23 -8.92 1.83 6.45
N ALA A 24 -9.55 0.68 6.20
CA ALA A 24 -9.14 -0.20 5.10
C ALA A 24 -9.28 0.50 3.74
N GLU A 25 -10.39 1.21 3.52
CA GLU A 25 -10.59 2.02 2.31
C GLU A 25 -9.51 3.11 2.19
N VAL A 26 -9.29 3.91 3.24
CA VAL A 26 -8.28 4.98 3.23
C VAL A 26 -6.87 4.43 2.95
N PHE A 27 -6.52 3.25 3.48
CA PHE A 27 -5.22 2.64 3.20
C PHE A 27 -5.00 2.29 1.73
N CYS A 28 -6.07 2.00 0.97
CA CYS A 28 -5.97 1.78 -0.48
C CYS A 28 -5.62 3.07 -1.25
N TYR A 29 -5.86 4.25 -0.67
CA TYR A 29 -5.52 5.54 -1.29
C TYR A 29 -4.08 5.99 -1.05
N LEU A 30 -3.36 5.34 -0.13
CA LEU A 30 -1.98 5.73 0.20
C LEU A 30 -1.06 5.61 -1.03
N PRO A 31 -0.12 6.57 -1.20
CA PRO A 31 0.84 6.51 -2.31
C PRO A 31 1.78 5.31 -2.13
N LEU A 32 2.06 4.63 -3.25
CA LEU A 32 2.93 3.44 -3.26
C LEU A 32 4.43 3.79 -3.24
N ALA A 33 4.80 4.93 -3.82
CA ALA A 33 6.18 5.37 -3.92
C ALA A 33 6.26 6.90 -4.07
N HIS A 34 7.43 7.45 -3.80
CA HIS A 34 7.72 8.87 -3.96
C HIS A 34 9.07 9.08 -4.65
N VAL A 35 9.20 10.20 -5.38
CA VAL A 35 10.47 10.60 -6.01
C VAL A 35 10.83 12.00 -5.55
N ILE A 36 11.97 12.13 -4.85
CA ILE A 36 12.48 13.40 -4.33
C ILE A 36 13.46 13.99 -5.34
N ASN A 37 13.23 15.24 -5.74
CA ASN A 37 14.08 16.01 -6.65
C ASN A 37 14.48 15.25 -7.92
N GLU A 38 13.60 14.39 -8.44
CA GLU A 38 13.83 13.53 -9.62
C GLU A 38 15.06 12.61 -9.51
N LYS A 39 15.60 12.42 -8.30
CA LYS A 39 16.87 11.73 -8.06
C LYS A 39 16.74 10.54 -7.12
N ILE A 40 15.88 10.64 -6.11
CA ILE A 40 15.78 9.63 -5.05
C ILE A 40 14.41 8.96 -5.15
N PHE A 41 14.41 7.65 -5.40
CA PHE A 41 13.20 6.83 -5.38
C PHE A 41 13.01 6.22 -4.00
N VAL A 42 11.84 6.43 -3.40
CA VAL A 42 11.47 5.95 -2.06
C VAL A 42 10.27 5.01 -2.17
N VAL A 43 10.40 3.83 -1.55
CA VAL A 43 9.43 2.75 -1.51
C VAL A 43 9.50 2.03 -0.15
N HIS A 44 8.42 1.40 0.31
CA HIS A 44 8.38 0.79 1.64
C HIS A 44 9.16 -0.54 1.71
N GLY A 45 8.98 -1.39 0.71
CA GLY A 45 9.53 -2.73 0.60
C GLY A 45 10.80 -2.77 -0.23
N ARG A 46 10.72 -3.35 -1.43
CA ARG A 46 11.88 -3.64 -2.29
C ARG A 46 11.63 -3.18 -3.73
N LEU A 47 12.61 -3.43 -4.59
CA LEU A 47 12.44 -3.24 -6.03
C LEU A 47 11.60 -4.37 -6.64
N PHE A 48 11.17 -4.16 -7.88
CA PHE A 48 10.37 -5.12 -8.63
C PHE A 48 11.12 -6.43 -8.85
N SER A 49 10.39 -7.54 -8.90
CA SER A 49 10.94 -8.85 -9.26
C SER A 49 11.35 -8.98 -10.74
N SER A 50 11.01 -7.99 -11.56
CA SER A 50 11.35 -7.92 -12.98
C SER A 50 12.12 -6.64 -13.26
N ASP A 51 13.17 -6.76 -14.08
CA ASP A 51 13.96 -5.62 -14.52
C ASP A 51 13.20 -4.74 -15.53
N GLY A 52 13.69 -3.51 -15.72
CA GLY A 52 13.19 -2.58 -16.72
C GLY A 52 11.87 -1.89 -16.38
N VAL A 53 11.38 -2.01 -15.14
CA VAL A 53 10.17 -1.29 -14.70
C VAL A 53 10.44 0.22 -14.65
N LYS A 54 9.71 0.97 -15.48
CA LYS A 54 9.79 2.43 -15.56
C LYS A 54 8.79 3.10 -14.63
N MET A 55 9.06 4.36 -14.24
CA MET A 55 8.20 5.16 -13.35
C MET A 55 6.75 5.30 -13.86
N PHE A 56 6.54 5.35 -15.17
CA PHE A 56 5.20 5.39 -15.75
C PHE A 56 4.36 4.15 -15.38
N ALA A 57 4.99 2.97 -15.36
CA ALA A 57 4.31 1.73 -14.98
C ALA A 57 3.86 1.74 -13.51
N ILE A 58 4.63 2.39 -12.63
CA ILE A 58 4.29 2.54 -11.20
C ILE A 58 3.11 3.50 -11.03
N ARG A 59 3.11 4.61 -11.78
CA ARG A 59 2.01 5.59 -11.76
C ARG A 59 0.69 5.03 -12.29
N ALA A 60 0.75 4.09 -13.22
CA ALA A 60 -0.41 3.44 -13.82
C ALA A 60 -1.01 2.29 -12.98
N ILE A 61 -0.43 1.99 -11.82
CA ILE A 61 -0.97 0.95 -10.94
C ILE A 61 -2.32 1.38 -10.37
N ASP A 62 -3.34 0.56 -10.62
CA ASP A 62 -4.61 0.63 -9.88
C ASP A 62 -4.40 0.08 -8.47
N ARG A 63 -4.51 0.98 -7.49
CA ARG A 63 -4.26 0.74 -6.07
C ARG A 63 -5.52 0.76 -5.21
N LEU A 64 -6.70 0.99 -5.78
CA LEU A 64 -7.98 1.08 -5.05
C LEU A 64 -8.56 -0.30 -4.71
N ASN A 65 -7.69 -1.29 -4.54
CA ASN A 65 -8.03 -2.67 -4.24
C ASN A 65 -7.03 -3.21 -3.24
N ASP A 66 -7.44 -4.20 -2.44
CA ASP A 66 -6.54 -4.88 -1.52
C ASP A 66 -5.29 -5.41 -2.25
N PRO A 67 -4.09 -5.34 -1.63
CA PRO A 67 -2.86 -5.79 -2.26
C PRO A 67 -2.97 -7.28 -2.61
N PRO A 68 -2.89 -7.66 -3.89
CA PRO A 68 -2.99 -9.08 -4.27
C PRO A 68 -1.64 -9.78 -4.07
N ASP A 69 -1.70 -11.05 -3.65
CA ASP A 69 -0.53 -11.87 -3.23
C ASP A 69 0.63 -11.92 -4.25
N LYS A 70 0.36 -11.71 -5.55
CA LYS A 70 1.35 -11.89 -6.64
C LYS A 70 1.52 -10.71 -7.60
N ARG A 71 1.00 -9.50 -7.33
CA ARG A 71 1.25 -8.36 -8.24
C ARG A 71 2.55 -7.64 -7.91
N LYS A 72 3.03 -6.83 -8.87
CA LYS A 72 4.14 -5.87 -8.73
C LYS A 72 4.05 -4.99 -7.48
N ILE A 73 2.83 -4.80 -6.94
CA ILE A 73 2.51 -4.08 -5.70
C ILE A 73 3.05 -4.80 -4.45
N CYS A 74 3.04 -6.13 -4.42
CA CYS A 74 3.48 -6.93 -3.26
C CYS A 74 5.01 -6.93 -3.07
N CYS A 75 5.75 -6.40 -4.05
CA CYS A 75 7.19 -6.18 -3.94
C CYS A 75 7.54 -4.73 -3.55
N ILE A 76 6.56 -3.82 -3.54
CA ILE A 76 6.69 -2.40 -3.12
C ILE A 76 6.38 -2.27 -1.63
#